data_AF-A0A562WGC3-F1
#
_entry.id   AF-A0A562WGC3-F1
#
_cell.length_a   1.000
_cell.length_b   1.000
_cell.length_c   1.000
_cell.angle_alpha   90.00
_cell.angle_beta   90.00
_cell.angle_gamma   90.00
#
_symmetry.space_group_name_H-M   'P 1'
#
loop_
_entity.id
_entity.type
_entity.pdbx_description
1 polymer ?
#
loop_
_entity_poly.entity_id
_entity_poly.type
_entity_poly.pdbx_seq_one_letter_code
_entity_poly.pdbx_strand_id
1 'polypeptide(L)'
;MGQMTSTGFDDDARLRPLAAGRGPLLERGGHVVYTARRLGELVSGRPPGVTGHQWNTAGRATLDVVVCDGATGRPVFAVEFTSPVATPEARREMRMRDAVSAAVGLEVLRIQSATLRPGPHGRRVAEYLIDARRYAAGLPEQDDPAAEQPVGFRDIVGRLPDGRDGPVNDLGAIARAAAVEAYVARQLVDPIVRGLHVRWTNGSTEGWAWVEVRPGRCLVERVLLWEHRFSCGVDAARLAGDLAVTAIGERLRQLDTDEPDLVPRIDLGRDVDRLRSRRDEMAHGFDFDHLTFD
;
A
#
# COMPACT_ATOMS: atom_id res chain seq x y z
N MET A 1 31.33 -44.33 -6.70
CA MET A 1 30.15 -44.21 -7.58
C MET A 1 28.92 -44.40 -6.70
N GLY A 2 28.07 -43.38 -6.57
CA GLY A 2 26.92 -43.39 -5.66
C GLY A 2 26.76 -42.03 -4.96
N GLN A 3 26.58 -40.98 -5.74
CA GLN A 3 26.27 -39.64 -5.25
C GLN A 3 24.79 -39.66 -4.82
N MET A 4 24.52 -39.64 -3.51
CA MET A 4 23.17 -39.42 -2.98
C MET A 4 22.76 -37.99 -3.29
N THR A 5 21.98 -37.80 -4.35
CA THR A 5 21.18 -36.59 -4.54
C THR A 5 20.01 -36.63 -3.56
N SER A 6 20.23 -36.11 -2.34
CA SER A 6 19.15 -35.72 -1.45
C SER A 6 18.53 -34.44 -2.02
N THR A 7 17.53 -34.58 -2.88
CA THR A 7 16.54 -33.53 -3.11
C THR A 7 15.72 -33.43 -1.83
N GLY A 8 16.17 -32.61 -0.89
CA GLY A 8 15.33 -32.15 0.22
C GLY A 8 14.14 -31.42 -0.39
N PHE A 9 13.00 -32.11 -0.47
CA PHE A 9 11.73 -31.43 -0.64
C PHE A 9 11.53 -30.60 0.63
N ASP A 10 11.40 -29.30 0.41
CA ASP A 10 11.15 -28.28 1.41
C ASP A 10 9.76 -28.52 2.04
N ASP A 11 9.70 -29.45 2.99
CA ASP A 11 8.49 -29.88 3.72
C ASP A 11 7.87 -28.73 4.56
N ASP A 12 8.59 -27.61 4.68
CA ASP A 12 8.16 -26.39 5.38
C ASP A 12 7.46 -25.36 4.47
N ALA A 13 7.54 -25.53 3.15
CA ALA A 13 7.06 -24.51 2.23
C ALA A 13 5.57 -24.69 1.91
N ARG A 14 4.72 -24.20 2.83
CA ARG A 14 3.24 -24.25 2.80
C ARG A 14 2.62 -23.54 1.58
N LEU A 15 3.33 -22.56 1.02
CA LEU A 15 2.95 -21.86 -0.21
C LEU A 15 3.42 -22.65 -1.43
N ARG A 16 2.49 -22.97 -2.34
CA ARG A 16 2.82 -23.72 -3.57
C ARG A 16 3.03 -22.78 -4.76
N PRO A 17 3.84 -23.20 -5.76
CA PRO A 17 3.96 -22.48 -7.01
C PRO A 17 2.60 -22.28 -7.70
N LEU A 18 2.38 -21.08 -8.24
CA LEU A 18 1.20 -20.83 -9.07
C LEU A 18 1.41 -21.43 -10.46
N ALA A 19 0.44 -22.25 -10.90
CA ALA A 19 0.42 -22.74 -12.27
C ALA A 19 0.17 -21.58 -13.26
N ALA A 20 0.86 -21.60 -14.40
CA ALA A 20 0.84 -20.59 -15.46
C ALA A 20 -0.50 -20.50 -16.25
N GLY A 21 -1.65 -20.70 -15.60
CA GLY A 21 -2.95 -20.81 -16.27
C GLY A 21 -3.51 -19.47 -16.78
N ARG A 22 -3.42 -18.40 -15.98
CA ARG A 22 -3.72 -17.03 -16.43
C ARG A 22 -2.39 -16.31 -16.62
N GLY A 23 -2.21 -15.65 -17.77
CA GLY A 23 -1.01 -14.86 -18.04
C GLY A 23 -0.76 -13.81 -16.96
N PRO A 24 0.50 -13.46 -16.69
CA PRO A 24 0.83 -12.50 -15.67
C PRO A 24 0.34 -11.09 -16.04
N LEU A 25 0.04 -10.28 -15.02
CA LEU A 25 -0.20 -8.85 -15.16
C LEU A 25 1.06 -8.12 -15.65
N LEU A 26 2.21 -8.50 -15.10
CA LEU A 26 3.54 -8.01 -15.47
C LEU A 26 4.63 -8.93 -14.92
N GLU A 27 5.83 -8.78 -15.46
CA GLU A 27 7.07 -9.34 -14.91
C GLU A 27 8.03 -8.18 -14.60
N ARG A 28 8.63 -8.18 -13.41
CA ARG A 28 9.53 -7.11 -12.98
C ARG A 28 10.52 -7.59 -11.92
N GLY A 29 11.80 -7.28 -12.13
CA GLY A 29 12.84 -7.53 -11.13
C GLY A 29 12.92 -8.99 -10.67
N GLY A 30 12.78 -9.95 -11.60
CA GLY A 30 12.78 -11.38 -11.28
C GLY A 30 11.50 -11.90 -10.64
N HIS A 31 10.45 -11.08 -10.56
CA HIS A 31 9.14 -11.47 -10.03
C HIS A 31 8.07 -11.49 -11.12
N VAL A 32 7.05 -12.31 -10.90
CA VAL A 32 5.87 -12.45 -11.77
C VAL A 32 4.63 -12.04 -10.98
N VAL A 33 3.83 -11.14 -11.53
CA VAL A 33 2.65 -10.60 -10.84
C VAL A 33 1.39 -11.18 -11.45
N TYR A 34 0.49 -11.68 -10.60
CA TYR A 34 -0.82 -12.18 -10.99
C TYR A 34 -1.92 -11.35 -10.33
N THR A 35 -3.06 -11.25 -11.01
CA THR A 35 -4.27 -10.65 -10.45
C THR A 35 -5.29 -11.70 -10.03
N ALA A 36 -6.13 -11.33 -9.07
CA ALA A 36 -7.35 -12.03 -8.69
C ALA A 36 -7.15 -13.55 -8.46
N ARG A 37 -6.26 -13.90 -7.52
CA ARG A 37 -5.97 -15.28 -7.12
C ARG A 37 -6.64 -15.61 -5.80
N ARG A 38 -7.20 -16.81 -5.69
CA ARG A 38 -7.78 -17.24 -4.40
C ARG A 38 -6.68 -17.64 -3.45
N LEU A 39 -6.82 -17.36 -2.16
CA LEU A 39 -5.85 -17.83 -1.15
C LEU A 39 -5.71 -19.35 -1.18
N GLY A 40 -6.81 -20.09 -1.40
CA GLY A 40 -6.78 -21.54 -1.55
C GLY A 40 -6.00 -22.05 -2.78
N GLU A 41 -5.77 -21.20 -3.78
CA GLU A 41 -4.93 -21.54 -4.94
C GLU A 41 -3.43 -21.49 -4.58
N LEU A 42 -3.05 -20.76 -3.52
CA LEU A 42 -1.66 -20.53 -3.13
C LEU A 42 -1.13 -21.56 -2.13
N VAL A 43 -1.97 -22.45 -1.61
CA VAL A 43 -1.65 -23.33 -0.49
C VAL A 43 -2.00 -24.77 -0.84
N SER A 44 -1.16 -25.73 -0.44
CA SER A 44 -1.35 -27.17 -0.74
C SER A 44 -2.46 -27.85 0.09
N GLY A 45 -3.12 -27.13 1.00
CA GLY A 45 -4.19 -27.67 1.85
C GLY A 45 -4.50 -26.77 3.05
N ARG A 46 -5.35 -27.23 3.95
CA ARG A 46 -5.63 -26.51 5.20
C ARG A 46 -4.37 -26.49 6.09
N PRO A 47 -3.88 -25.30 6.50
CA PRO A 47 -2.71 -25.21 7.37
C PRO A 47 -2.99 -25.77 8.79
N PRO A 48 -1.99 -26.34 9.48
CA PRO A 48 -2.10 -26.66 10.91
C PRO A 48 -2.49 -25.44 11.74
N GLY A 49 -3.29 -25.63 12.79
CA GLY A 49 -3.79 -24.54 13.64
C GLY A 49 -4.92 -23.70 13.05
N VAL A 50 -5.28 -23.89 11.77
CA VAL A 50 -6.43 -23.26 11.13
C VAL A 50 -7.66 -24.17 11.23
N THR A 51 -8.77 -23.66 11.73
CA THR A 51 -10.04 -24.40 11.78
C THR A 51 -10.63 -24.61 10.39
N GLY A 52 -11.46 -25.65 10.20
CA GLY A 52 -12.13 -25.89 8.92
C GLY A 52 -12.99 -24.71 8.47
N HIS A 53 -13.64 -24.02 9.41
CA HIS A 53 -14.42 -22.81 9.11
C HIS A 53 -13.54 -21.66 8.62
N GLN A 54 -12.43 -21.36 9.30
CA GLN A 54 -11.47 -20.34 8.85
C GLN A 54 -10.95 -20.66 7.45
N TRP A 55 -10.59 -21.92 7.19
CA TRP A 55 -10.10 -22.34 5.89
C TRP A 55 -11.14 -22.23 4.78
N ASN A 56 -12.37 -22.69 5.00
CA ASN A 56 -13.43 -22.64 3.99
C ASN A 56 -13.80 -21.20 3.63
N THR A 57 -13.77 -20.29 4.60
CA THR A 57 -14.02 -18.85 4.38
C THR A 57 -12.82 -18.21 3.68
N ALA A 58 -11.63 -18.28 4.28
CA ALA A 58 -10.46 -17.57 3.79
C ALA A 58 -9.92 -18.14 2.46
N GLY A 59 -9.98 -19.47 2.27
CA GLY A 59 -9.50 -20.12 1.05
C GLY A 59 -10.27 -19.71 -0.21
N ARG A 60 -11.51 -19.23 -0.07
CA ARG A 60 -12.33 -18.68 -1.16
C ARG A 60 -12.08 -17.19 -1.41
N ALA A 61 -11.45 -16.49 -0.47
CA ALA A 61 -11.18 -15.08 -0.60
C ALA A 61 -10.16 -14.83 -1.72
N THR A 62 -10.44 -13.81 -2.53
CA THR A 62 -9.56 -13.37 -3.60
C THR A 62 -8.56 -12.35 -3.08
N LEU A 63 -7.30 -12.56 -3.44
CA LEU A 63 -6.20 -11.61 -3.34
C LEU A 63 -6.13 -10.86 -4.66
N ASP A 64 -6.13 -9.54 -4.58
CA ASP A 64 -6.24 -8.68 -5.77
C ASP A 64 -4.97 -8.74 -6.63
N VAL A 65 -3.82 -8.71 -5.97
CA VAL A 65 -2.51 -8.85 -6.59
C VAL A 65 -1.69 -9.85 -5.78
N VAL A 66 -1.05 -10.80 -6.48
CA VAL A 66 -0.11 -11.76 -5.90
C VAL A 66 1.20 -11.67 -6.66
N VAL A 67 2.28 -11.41 -5.93
CA VAL A 67 3.63 -11.35 -6.49
C VAL A 67 4.33 -12.66 -6.16
N CYS A 68 4.80 -13.35 -7.19
CA CYS A 68 5.56 -14.58 -7.08
C CYS A 68 7.01 -14.36 -7.45
N ASP A 69 7.89 -15.15 -6.85
CA ASP A 69 9.26 -15.31 -7.31
C ASP A 69 9.26 -15.94 -8.72
N GLY A 70 10.00 -15.36 -9.65
CA GLY A 70 9.96 -15.77 -11.05
C GLY A 70 10.70 -17.08 -11.33
N ALA A 71 11.65 -17.48 -10.48
CA ALA A 71 12.38 -18.73 -10.64
C ALA A 71 11.57 -19.93 -10.13
N THR A 72 10.89 -19.78 -9.01
CA THR A 72 10.18 -20.87 -8.31
C THR A 72 8.67 -20.84 -8.50
N GLY A 73 8.11 -19.71 -8.95
CA GLY A 73 6.66 -19.47 -9.04
C GLY A 73 5.96 -19.36 -7.69
N ARG A 74 6.68 -19.40 -6.57
CA ARG A 74 6.12 -19.34 -5.22
C ARG A 74 5.70 -17.91 -4.85
N PRO A 75 4.54 -17.70 -4.22
CA PRO A 75 4.13 -16.39 -3.71
C PRO A 75 5.13 -15.82 -2.70
N VAL A 76 5.49 -14.55 -2.89
CA VAL A 76 6.35 -13.77 -1.98
C VAL A 76 5.49 -12.87 -1.11
N PHE A 77 4.58 -12.11 -1.72
CA PHE A 77 3.61 -11.27 -1.02
C PHE A 77 2.33 -11.07 -1.84
N ALA A 78 1.28 -10.58 -1.17
CA ALA A 78 0.04 -10.19 -1.80
C ALA A 78 -0.37 -8.76 -1.42
N VAL A 79 -1.15 -8.13 -2.30
CA VAL A 79 -1.79 -6.82 -2.05
C VAL A 79 -3.30 -6.98 -2.15
N GLU A 80 -4.00 -6.44 -1.16
CA GLU A 80 -5.46 -6.40 -1.11
C GLU A 80 -5.95 -4.95 -1.15
N PHE A 81 -6.90 -4.64 -2.02
CA PHE A 81 -7.58 -3.35 -2.08
C PHE A 81 -8.96 -3.50 -1.48
N THR A 82 -9.25 -2.72 -0.44
CA THR A 82 -10.51 -2.81 0.30
C THR A 82 -11.17 -1.46 0.45
N SER A 83 -12.49 -1.46 0.52
CA SER A 83 -13.25 -0.31 1.01
C SER A 83 -13.32 -0.34 2.53
N PRO A 84 -13.56 0.80 3.19
CA PRO A 84 -13.73 0.83 4.63
C PRO A 84 -14.77 -0.16 5.15
N VAL A 85 -14.33 -1.01 6.09
CA VAL A 85 -15.14 -2.12 6.61
C VAL A 85 -16.21 -1.61 7.55
N ALA A 86 -17.46 -1.63 7.08
CA ALA A 86 -18.61 -1.13 7.82
C ALA A 86 -19.21 -2.13 8.82
N THR A 87 -19.04 -3.46 8.60
CA THR A 87 -19.78 -4.48 9.37
C THR A 87 -18.88 -5.38 10.24
N PRO A 88 -19.36 -5.86 11.40
CA PRO A 88 -18.65 -6.84 12.22
C PRO A 88 -18.31 -8.14 11.49
N GLU A 89 -19.18 -8.58 10.59
CA GLU A 89 -19.02 -9.80 9.79
C GLU A 89 -17.82 -9.68 8.85
N ALA A 90 -17.71 -8.57 8.13
CA ALA A 90 -16.59 -8.32 7.23
C ALA A 90 -15.26 -8.20 8.02
N ARG A 91 -15.28 -7.64 9.24
CA ARG A 91 -14.09 -7.66 10.13
C ARG A 91 -13.73 -9.08 10.56
N ARG A 92 -14.72 -9.94 10.82
CA ARG A 92 -14.51 -11.35 11.17
C ARG A 92 -13.89 -12.11 10.00
N GLU A 93 -14.40 -11.93 8.79
CA GLU A 93 -13.81 -12.53 7.58
C GLU A 93 -12.38 -12.07 7.34
N MET A 94 -12.10 -10.78 7.54
CA MET A 94 -10.74 -10.22 7.45
C MET A 94 -9.79 -10.90 8.45
N ARG A 95 -10.19 -11.04 9.72
CA ARG A 95 -9.38 -11.77 10.72
C ARG A 95 -9.15 -13.24 10.35
N MET A 96 -10.12 -13.89 9.70
CA MET A 96 -9.92 -15.27 9.22
C MET A 96 -8.89 -15.34 8.10
N ARG A 97 -8.91 -14.38 7.16
CA ARG A 97 -7.89 -14.27 6.11
C ARG A 97 -6.51 -14.04 6.70
N ASP A 98 -6.38 -13.09 7.63
CA ASP A 98 -5.12 -12.78 8.30
C ASP A 98 -4.56 -14.01 9.04
N ALA A 99 -5.41 -14.77 9.72
CA ALA A 99 -5.01 -16.02 10.39
C ALA A 99 -4.50 -17.09 9.41
N VAL A 100 -5.14 -17.26 8.24
CA VAL A 100 -4.68 -18.21 7.23
C VAL A 100 -3.40 -17.74 6.56
N SER A 101 -3.30 -16.46 6.18
CA SER A 101 -2.07 -15.87 5.63
C SER A 101 -0.90 -16.00 6.60
N ALA A 102 -1.11 -15.75 7.89
CA ALA A 102 -0.11 -15.97 8.95
C ALA A 102 0.34 -17.43 9.02
N ALA A 103 -0.61 -18.36 8.96
CA ALA A 103 -0.35 -19.78 9.07
C ALA A 103 0.43 -20.34 7.87
N VAL A 104 0.34 -19.72 6.70
CA VAL A 104 1.09 -20.13 5.49
C VAL A 104 2.34 -19.29 5.24
N GLY A 105 2.60 -18.28 6.07
CA GLY A 105 3.74 -17.38 5.90
C GLY A 105 3.58 -16.39 4.75
N LEU A 106 2.36 -16.16 4.25
CA LEU A 106 2.12 -15.17 3.20
C LEU A 106 2.13 -13.76 3.79
N GLU A 107 3.05 -12.93 3.31
CA GLU A 107 3.03 -11.50 3.58
C GLU A 107 1.87 -10.83 2.83
N VAL A 108 1.12 -9.96 3.50
CA VAL A 108 -0.01 -9.25 2.89
C VAL A 108 0.04 -7.77 3.25
N LEU A 109 -0.04 -6.92 2.23
CA LEU A 109 -0.32 -5.49 2.39
C LEU A 109 -1.78 -5.23 2.02
N ARG A 110 -2.57 -4.73 2.97
CA ARG A 110 -3.95 -4.32 2.70
C ARG A 110 -4.05 -2.80 2.62
N ILE A 111 -4.51 -2.32 1.48
CA ILE A 111 -4.75 -0.92 1.16
C ILE A 111 -6.25 -0.67 1.24
N GLN A 112 -6.66 0.10 2.23
CA GLN A 112 -8.06 0.50 2.41
C GLN A 112 -8.23 1.93 1.88
N SER A 113 -9.04 2.12 0.83
CA SER A 113 -9.23 3.41 0.17
C SER A 113 -10.62 3.53 -0.46
N ALA A 114 -11.18 4.75 -0.44
CA ALA A 114 -12.42 5.04 -1.16
C ALA A 114 -12.22 5.09 -2.68
N THR A 115 -11.01 5.44 -3.15
CA THR A 115 -10.71 5.69 -4.56
C THR A 115 -9.85 4.61 -5.18
N LEU A 116 -8.82 4.13 -4.48
CA LEU A 116 -7.89 3.14 -5.05
C LEU A 116 -8.59 1.78 -5.20
N ARG A 117 -8.37 1.16 -6.36
CA ARG A 117 -9.01 -0.08 -6.80
C ARG A 117 -8.01 -1.01 -7.48
N PRO A 118 -8.19 -2.34 -7.37
CA PRO A 118 -7.18 -3.29 -7.81
C PRO A 118 -6.92 -3.24 -9.32
N GLY A 119 -7.96 -3.05 -10.14
CA GLY A 119 -7.82 -3.00 -11.61
C GLY A 119 -6.91 -1.87 -12.08
N PRO A 120 -7.28 -0.59 -11.91
CA PRO A 120 -6.49 0.52 -12.43
C PRO A 120 -5.15 0.72 -11.71
N HIS A 121 -5.04 0.33 -10.43
CA HIS A 121 -3.92 0.73 -9.58
C HIS A 121 -3.00 -0.43 -9.19
N GLY A 122 -3.48 -1.67 -9.22
CA GLY A 122 -2.74 -2.84 -8.73
C GLY A 122 -1.40 -3.03 -9.43
N ARG A 123 -1.34 -2.76 -10.75
CA ARG A 123 -0.10 -2.80 -11.52
C ARG A 123 0.96 -1.83 -10.97
N ARG A 124 0.64 -0.53 -10.89
CA ARG A 124 1.58 0.51 -10.47
C ARG A 124 2.03 0.31 -9.02
N VAL A 125 1.11 -0.08 -8.14
CA VAL A 125 1.43 -0.39 -6.74
C VAL A 125 2.38 -1.59 -6.67
N ALA A 126 2.13 -2.67 -7.41
CA ALA A 126 3.02 -3.83 -7.41
C ALA A 126 4.43 -3.49 -7.93
N GLU A 127 4.52 -2.73 -9.03
CA GLU A 127 5.80 -2.28 -9.59
C GLU A 127 6.62 -1.51 -8.54
N TYR A 128 5.98 -0.55 -7.86
CA TYR A 128 6.62 0.24 -6.80
C TYR A 128 7.12 -0.62 -5.64
N LEU A 129 6.29 -1.53 -5.13
CA LEU A 129 6.66 -2.37 -3.97
C LEU A 129 7.80 -3.33 -4.31
N ILE A 130 7.82 -3.87 -5.53
CA ILE A 130 8.92 -4.72 -6.02
C ILE A 130 10.23 -3.92 -6.08
N ASP A 131 10.20 -2.71 -6.64
CA ASP A 131 11.38 -1.87 -6.75
C ASP A 131 11.90 -1.41 -5.39
N ALA A 132 11.00 -0.97 -4.51
CA ALA A 132 11.33 -0.56 -3.16
C ALA A 132 11.99 -1.70 -2.38
N ARG A 133 11.40 -2.91 -2.43
CA ARG A 133 11.94 -4.08 -1.72
C ARG A 133 13.29 -4.51 -2.29
N ARG A 134 13.45 -4.48 -3.62
CA ARG A 134 14.73 -4.79 -4.26
C ARG A 134 15.81 -3.77 -3.89
N TYR A 135 15.47 -2.49 -3.86
CA TYR A 135 16.40 -1.44 -3.46
C TYR A 135 16.85 -1.65 -2.02
N ALA A 136 15.90 -1.86 -1.10
CA ALA A 136 16.20 -2.10 0.31
C ALA A 136 17.07 -3.34 0.53
N ALA A 137 16.83 -4.43 -0.22
CA ALA A 137 17.64 -5.65 -0.15
C ALA A 137 19.07 -5.48 -0.71
N GLY A 138 19.32 -4.44 -1.50
CA GLY A 138 20.64 -4.13 -2.04
C GLY A 138 21.47 -3.18 -1.17
N LEU A 139 20.90 -2.66 -0.07
CA LEU A 139 21.61 -1.83 0.88
C LEU A 139 22.54 -2.68 1.76
N PRO A 140 23.75 -2.20 2.08
CA PRO A 140 24.65 -2.91 2.99
C PRO A 140 24.00 -3.06 4.37
N GLU A 141 24.25 -4.20 5.04
CA GLU A 141 23.88 -4.37 6.44
C GLU A 141 24.60 -3.31 7.28
N GLN A 142 23.84 -2.59 8.10
CA GLN A 142 24.36 -1.48 8.88
C GLN A 142 25.05 -2.02 10.15
N ASP A 143 26.24 -2.61 9.97
CA ASP A 143 27.03 -3.19 11.06
C ASP A 143 27.78 -2.12 11.90
N ASP A 144 27.98 -0.93 11.32
CA ASP A 144 28.62 0.20 12.00
C ASP A 144 27.61 1.31 12.31
N PRO A 145 27.33 1.59 13.60
CA PRO A 145 26.43 2.69 13.99
C PRO A 145 26.99 4.08 13.65
N ALA A 146 28.27 4.21 13.28
CA ALA A 146 28.87 5.45 12.78
C ALA A 146 28.81 5.61 11.25
N ALA A 147 28.39 4.57 10.51
CA ALA A 147 28.22 4.67 9.07
C ALA A 147 27.05 5.60 8.71
N GLU A 148 27.20 6.36 7.61
CA GLU A 148 26.11 7.18 7.08
C GLU A 148 24.88 6.30 6.80
N GLN A 149 23.72 6.77 7.25
CA GLN A 149 22.48 6.04 7.06
C GLN A 149 22.21 5.92 5.55
N PRO A 150 21.99 4.70 5.02
CA PRO A 150 21.78 4.52 3.60
C PRO A 150 20.53 5.31 3.14
N VAL A 151 20.65 5.96 1.99
CA VAL A 151 19.54 6.71 1.37
C VAL A 151 18.39 5.75 1.12
N GLY A 152 17.19 6.04 1.64
CA GLY A 152 16.01 5.21 1.40
C GLY A 152 15.54 5.29 -0.05
N PHE A 153 14.85 4.26 -0.53
CA PHE A 153 14.31 4.23 -1.91
C PHE A 153 13.47 5.46 -2.24
N ARG A 154 12.68 5.92 -1.27
CA ARG A 154 11.79 7.09 -1.35
C ARG A 154 12.52 8.42 -1.18
N ASP A 155 13.81 8.42 -0.84
CA ASP A 155 14.61 9.62 -0.54
C ASP A 155 15.52 10.03 -1.70
N ILE A 156 15.49 9.30 -2.81
CA ILE A 156 16.22 9.66 -4.04
C ILE A 156 15.58 10.92 -4.63
N VAL A 157 16.26 12.06 -4.50
CA VAL A 157 15.80 13.37 -4.98
C VAL A 157 16.21 13.58 -6.44
N GLY A 158 15.30 14.17 -7.22
CA GLY A 158 15.54 14.60 -8.58
C GLY A 158 14.43 15.53 -9.07
N ARG A 159 14.42 15.84 -10.37
CA ARG A 159 13.44 16.76 -10.95
C ARG A 159 12.10 16.08 -11.14
N LEU A 160 11.05 16.62 -10.52
CA LEU A 160 9.67 16.15 -10.66
C LEU A 160 8.99 16.76 -11.90
N PRO A 161 7.88 16.17 -12.39
CA PRO A 161 7.17 16.68 -13.56
C PRO A 161 6.59 18.10 -13.39
N ASP A 162 6.37 18.53 -12.14
CA ASP A 162 5.97 19.90 -11.81
C ASP A 162 7.13 20.91 -11.80
N GLY A 163 8.34 20.46 -12.14
CA GLY A 163 9.54 21.29 -12.18
C GLY A 163 10.10 21.63 -10.79
N ARG A 164 9.72 20.92 -9.73
CA ARG A 164 10.39 21.03 -8.43
C ARG A 164 11.38 19.90 -8.22
N ASP A 165 12.31 20.10 -7.29
CA ASP A 165 13.14 19.00 -6.81
C ASP A 165 12.39 18.29 -5.69
N GLY A 166 12.37 16.97 -5.76
CA GLY A 166 11.69 16.13 -4.78
C GLY A 166 11.93 14.67 -5.11
N PRO A 167 11.37 13.74 -4.32
CA PRO A 167 11.82 12.38 -4.48
C PRO A 167 11.15 11.70 -5.67
N VAL A 168 11.97 11.22 -6.61
CA VAL A 168 11.53 10.79 -7.96
C VAL A 168 10.75 9.49 -7.94
N ASN A 169 10.95 8.69 -6.89
CA ASN A 169 10.22 7.44 -6.67
C ASN A 169 8.90 7.67 -5.92
N ASP A 170 8.44 8.91 -5.75
CA ASP A 170 7.14 9.18 -5.13
C ASP A 170 5.97 8.59 -5.96
N LEU A 171 5.20 7.66 -5.39
CA LEU A 171 3.94 7.17 -5.99
C LEU A 171 2.95 8.32 -6.27
N GLY A 172 3.04 9.41 -5.51
CA GLY A 172 2.28 10.64 -5.65
C GLY A 172 2.84 11.64 -6.67
N ALA A 173 4.03 11.44 -7.25
CA ALA A 173 4.63 12.41 -8.19
C ALA A 173 3.71 12.74 -9.37
N ILE A 174 3.09 11.71 -9.97
CA ILE A 174 2.17 11.88 -11.10
C ILE A 174 0.91 12.65 -10.67
N ALA A 175 0.42 12.42 -9.45
CA ALA A 175 -0.74 13.15 -8.94
C ALA A 175 -0.42 14.63 -8.68
N ARG A 176 0.79 14.95 -8.22
CA ARG A 176 1.26 16.34 -8.06
C ARG A 176 1.37 17.05 -9.41
N ALA A 177 1.85 16.36 -10.44
CA ALA A 177 1.83 16.87 -11.81
C ALA A 177 0.40 17.16 -12.29
N ALA A 178 -0.53 16.23 -12.08
CA ALA A 178 -1.93 16.41 -12.43
C ALA A 178 -2.58 17.58 -11.67
N ALA A 179 -2.17 17.85 -10.43
CA ALA A 179 -2.64 19.03 -9.68
C ALA A 179 -2.16 20.35 -10.30
N VAL A 180 -0.92 20.39 -10.82
CA VAL A 180 -0.44 21.57 -11.57
C VAL A 180 -1.25 21.76 -12.85
N GLU A 181 -1.50 20.70 -13.60
CA GLU A 181 -2.33 20.76 -14.82
C GLU A 181 -3.75 21.25 -14.52
N ALA A 182 -4.39 20.70 -13.49
CA ALA A 182 -5.72 21.12 -13.06
C ALA A 182 -5.76 22.58 -12.58
N TYR A 183 -4.71 23.05 -11.90
CA TYR A 183 -4.57 24.45 -11.52
C TYR A 183 -4.45 25.37 -12.75
N VAL A 184 -3.61 25.00 -13.73
CA VAL A 184 -3.47 25.74 -15.00
C VAL A 184 -4.81 25.78 -15.76
N ALA A 185 -5.58 24.69 -15.71
CA ALA A 185 -6.94 24.61 -16.24
C ALA A 185 -7.99 25.38 -15.40
N ARG A 186 -7.59 26.07 -14.32
CA ARG A 186 -8.45 26.81 -13.38
C ARG A 186 -9.49 25.94 -12.66
N GLN A 187 -9.19 24.65 -12.50
CA GLN A 187 -10.02 23.71 -11.77
C GLN A 187 -9.70 23.71 -10.26
N LEU A 188 -8.52 24.18 -9.87
CA LEU A 188 -8.06 24.25 -8.47
C LEU A 188 -7.79 25.69 -8.00
N VAL A 189 -7.85 25.91 -6.68
CA VAL A 189 -7.46 27.18 -6.05
C VAL A 189 -5.93 27.30 -5.99
N ASP A 190 -5.24 26.20 -5.68
CA ASP A 190 -3.79 26.10 -5.70
C ASP A 190 -3.35 24.69 -6.15
N PRO A 191 -2.14 24.53 -6.70
CA PRO A 191 -1.65 23.23 -7.17
C PRO A 191 -1.08 22.34 -6.06
N ILE A 192 -1.11 22.78 -4.80
CA ILE A 192 -0.38 22.13 -3.70
C ILE A 192 -1.24 21.02 -3.10
N VAL A 193 -0.91 19.78 -3.48
CA VAL A 193 -1.41 18.60 -2.75
C VAL A 193 -0.72 18.51 -1.40
N ARG A 194 -1.47 18.78 -0.35
CA ARG A 194 -1.04 18.69 1.05
C ARG A 194 -1.34 17.29 1.57
N GLY A 195 -0.66 16.89 2.63
CA GLY A 195 -0.89 15.60 3.24
C GLY A 195 -0.24 15.46 4.60
N LEU A 196 -0.69 14.45 5.33
CA LEU A 196 -0.11 14.02 6.60
C LEU A 196 -0.21 12.50 6.68
N HIS A 197 0.49 11.92 7.64
CA HIS A 197 0.39 10.49 7.93
C HIS A 197 0.60 10.22 9.41
N VAL A 198 0.01 9.14 9.91
CA VAL A 198 0.12 8.72 11.30
C VAL A 198 0.26 7.20 11.37
N ARG A 199 1.04 6.71 12.34
CA ARG A 199 1.13 5.29 12.66
C ARG A 199 0.52 5.05 14.04
N TRP A 200 -0.52 4.22 14.10
CA TRP A 200 -1.15 3.82 15.36
C TRP A 200 -0.33 2.71 16.03
N THR A 201 -0.13 2.77 17.35
CA THR A 201 0.77 1.85 18.10
C THR A 201 0.43 0.36 17.90
N ASN A 202 -0.86 0.03 17.79
CA ASN A 202 -1.35 -1.34 17.62
C ASN A 202 -2.36 -1.45 16.46
N GLY A 203 -2.13 -0.69 15.39
CA GLY A 203 -3.14 -0.53 14.36
C GLY A 203 -2.58 -0.34 12.97
N SER A 204 -3.46 0.15 12.09
CA SER A 204 -3.08 0.55 10.75
C SER A 204 -2.10 1.72 10.77
N THR A 205 -1.50 1.92 9.62
CA THR A 205 -0.92 3.21 9.28
C THR A 205 -1.91 4.00 8.43
N GLU A 206 -2.01 5.29 8.60
CA GLU A 206 -3.03 6.13 7.97
C GLU A 206 -2.39 7.32 7.27
N GLY A 207 -2.71 7.50 6.00
CA GLY A 207 -2.27 8.61 5.17
C GLY A 207 -3.46 9.46 4.74
N TRP A 208 -3.29 10.77 4.79
CA TRP A 208 -4.25 11.77 4.36
C TRP A 208 -3.64 12.64 3.28
N ALA A 209 -4.44 13.01 2.28
CA ALA A 209 -4.07 14.00 1.30
C ALA A 209 -5.27 14.87 0.95
N TRP A 210 -5.02 16.14 0.65
CA TRP A 210 -6.07 17.05 0.21
C TRP A 210 -5.55 18.15 -0.71
N VAL A 211 -6.48 18.70 -1.49
CA VAL A 211 -6.25 19.86 -2.35
C VAL A 211 -7.50 20.72 -2.41
N GLU A 212 -7.34 22.03 -2.49
CA GLU A 212 -8.45 22.97 -2.51
C GLU A 212 -8.96 23.20 -3.94
N VAL A 213 -10.20 22.79 -4.20
CA VAL A 213 -10.83 22.85 -5.53
C VAL A 213 -11.59 24.16 -5.72
N ARG A 214 -12.24 24.62 -4.65
CA ARG A 214 -12.93 25.92 -4.54
C ARG A 214 -12.59 26.56 -3.20
N PRO A 215 -12.73 27.88 -3.04
CA PRO A 215 -12.47 28.54 -1.77
C PRO A 215 -13.19 27.85 -0.60
N GLY A 216 -12.42 27.34 0.37
CA GLY A 216 -12.92 26.63 1.55
C GLY A 216 -13.51 25.23 1.29
N ARG A 217 -13.29 24.64 0.10
CA ARG A 217 -13.78 23.31 -0.28
C ARG A 217 -12.64 22.44 -0.81
N CYS A 218 -12.33 21.40 -0.04
CA CYS A 218 -11.21 20.51 -0.29
C CYS A 218 -11.69 19.18 -0.84
N LEU A 219 -10.98 18.67 -1.85
CA LEU A 219 -10.97 17.26 -2.17
C LEU A 219 -10.08 16.57 -1.15
N VAL A 220 -10.57 15.54 -0.47
CA VAL A 220 -9.85 14.86 0.60
C VAL A 220 -9.84 13.36 0.34
N GLU A 221 -8.68 12.74 0.53
CA GLU A 221 -8.50 11.30 0.48
C GLU A 221 -7.83 10.79 1.74
N ARG A 222 -8.25 9.59 2.14
CA ARG A 222 -7.70 8.85 3.26
C ARG A 222 -7.40 7.42 2.84
N VAL A 223 -6.20 6.97 3.14
CA VAL A 223 -5.75 5.59 2.91
C VAL A 223 -5.30 4.98 4.24
N LEU A 224 -5.80 3.78 4.54
CA LEU A 224 -5.29 3.00 5.67
C LEU A 224 -4.51 1.80 5.13
N LEU A 225 -3.34 1.56 5.72
CA LEU A 225 -2.50 0.41 5.44
C LEU A 225 -2.50 -0.54 6.63
N TRP A 226 -2.73 -1.81 6.34
CA TRP A 226 -2.52 -2.89 7.29
C TRP A 226 -1.43 -3.80 6.76
N GLU A 227 -0.35 -3.89 7.51
CA GLU A 227 0.80 -4.73 7.19
C GLU A 227 0.68 -6.05 7.95
N HIS A 228 0.55 -7.14 7.22
CA HIS A 228 0.59 -8.48 7.79
C HIS A 228 1.93 -9.12 7.44
N ARG A 229 2.92 -8.93 8.32
CA ARG A 229 4.34 -9.32 8.13
C ARG A 229 5.01 -8.71 6.89
N PHE A 230 4.31 -7.82 6.20
CA PHE A 230 4.80 -7.20 4.98
C PHE A 230 5.82 -6.11 5.29
N SER A 231 6.88 -6.05 4.48
CA SER A 231 7.76 -4.89 4.39
C SER A 231 8.33 -4.77 2.98
N CYS A 232 8.47 -3.53 2.50
CA CYS A 232 9.15 -3.21 1.24
C CYS A 232 10.32 -2.24 1.43
N GLY A 233 10.74 -1.98 2.68
CA GLY A 233 11.83 -1.05 2.99
C GLY A 233 11.49 0.44 2.86
N VAL A 234 10.23 0.78 2.57
CA VAL A 234 9.69 2.15 2.71
C VAL A 234 8.86 2.19 3.99
N ASP A 235 9.02 3.27 4.76
CA ASP A 235 8.19 3.49 5.93
C ASP A 235 6.69 3.48 5.56
N ALA A 236 5.90 2.67 6.27
CA ALA A 236 4.49 2.50 5.97
C ALA A 236 3.68 3.80 6.05
N ALA A 237 4.08 4.78 6.88
CA ALA A 237 3.35 6.03 7.01
C ALA A 237 3.58 6.93 5.81
N ARG A 238 4.82 6.96 5.33
CA ARG A 238 5.15 7.58 4.05
C ARG A 238 4.44 6.90 2.89
N LEU A 239 4.43 5.57 2.82
CA LEU A 239 3.70 4.82 1.80
C LEU A 239 2.19 5.12 1.82
N ALA A 240 1.58 5.18 3.01
CA ALA A 240 0.16 5.53 3.15
C ALA A 240 -0.12 6.95 2.66
N GLY A 241 0.76 7.91 3.00
CA GLY A 241 0.67 9.29 2.52
C GLY A 241 0.79 9.39 1.00
N ASP A 242 1.75 8.68 0.40
CA ASP A 242 1.93 8.68 -1.06
C ASP A 242 0.72 8.09 -1.78
N LEU A 243 0.15 7.00 -1.26
CA LEU A 243 -1.07 6.40 -1.80
C LEU A 243 -2.28 7.33 -1.66
N ALA A 244 -2.40 8.10 -0.57
CA ALA A 244 -3.43 9.12 -0.44
C ALA A 244 -3.26 10.23 -1.50
N VAL A 245 -2.02 10.65 -1.77
CA VAL A 245 -1.72 11.60 -2.85
C VAL A 245 -2.06 11.00 -4.22
N THR A 246 -1.73 9.72 -4.47
CA THR A 246 -2.16 9.01 -5.68
C THR A 246 -3.68 9.04 -5.83
N ALA A 247 -4.42 8.76 -4.76
CA ALA A 247 -5.88 8.78 -4.76
C ALA A 247 -6.46 10.18 -5.10
N ILE A 248 -5.85 11.26 -4.62
CA ILE A 248 -6.20 12.63 -5.04
C ILE A 248 -6.02 12.77 -6.57
N GLY A 249 -4.89 12.32 -7.11
CA GLY A 249 -4.63 12.38 -8.56
C GLY A 249 -5.66 11.64 -9.41
N GLU A 250 -6.19 10.52 -8.94
CA GLU A 250 -7.29 9.80 -9.61
C GLU A 250 -8.57 10.63 -9.65
N ARG A 251 -8.94 11.24 -8.52
CA ARG A 251 -10.16 12.07 -8.44
C ARG A 251 -10.02 13.38 -9.21
N LEU A 252 -8.82 13.95 -9.27
CA LEU A 252 -8.54 15.13 -10.10
C LEU A 252 -8.81 14.86 -11.59
N ARG A 253 -8.51 13.65 -12.08
CA ARG A 253 -8.80 13.27 -13.47
C ARG A 253 -10.30 13.13 -13.78
N GLN A 254 -11.15 13.13 -12.76
CA GLN A 254 -12.60 12.96 -12.89
C GLN A 254 -13.37 14.25 -12.65
N LEU A 255 -12.68 15.38 -12.39
CA LEU A 255 -13.33 16.67 -12.08
C LEU A 255 -14.26 17.18 -13.21
N ASP A 256 -13.98 16.83 -14.46
CA ASP A 256 -14.80 17.25 -15.60
C ASP A 256 -15.96 16.30 -15.90
N THR A 257 -15.95 15.08 -15.33
CA THR A 257 -16.95 14.05 -15.62
C THR A 257 -17.98 13.90 -14.51
N ASP A 258 -17.58 14.10 -13.25
CA ASP A 258 -18.45 13.94 -12.08
C ASP A 258 -18.28 15.11 -11.12
N GLU A 259 -19.36 15.50 -10.43
CA GLU A 259 -19.27 16.48 -9.36
C GLU A 259 -18.50 15.87 -8.17
N PRO A 260 -17.33 16.42 -7.79
CA PRO A 260 -16.54 15.85 -6.73
C PRO A 260 -17.22 16.06 -5.37
N ASP A 261 -17.23 15.01 -4.54
CA ASP A 261 -17.55 15.16 -3.11
C ASP A 261 -16.46 15.99 -2.42
N LEU A 262 -16.77 17.25 -2.11
CA LEU A 262 -15.87 18.23 -1.51
C LEU A 262 -16.20 18.44 -0.03
N VAL A 263 -15.17 18.37 0.80
CA VAL A 263 -15.26 18.57 2.25
C VAL A 263 -15.01 20.05 2.58
N PRO A 264 -15.82 20.68 3.45
CA PRO A 264 -15.49 22.01 3.97
C PRO A 264 -14.11 22.02 4.64
N ARG A 265 -13.29 23.02 4.35
CA ARG A 265 -11.94 23.16 4.95
C ARG A 265 -11.96 23.15 6.48
N ILE A 266 -12.99 23.75 7.08
CA ILE A 266 -13.20 23.74 8.53
C ILE A 266 -13.51 22.34 9.08
N ASP A 267 -14.15 21.47 8.29
CA ASP A 267 -14.46 20.09 8.69
C ASP A 267 -13.19 19.25 8.66
N LEU A 268 -12.36 19.44 7.63
CA LEU A 268 -11.03 18.86 7.56
C LEU A 268 -10.16 19.31 8.75
N GLY A 269 -10.18 20.60 9.10
CA GLY A 269 -9.49 21.11 10.29
C GLY A 269 -9.92 20.39 11.56
N ARG A 270 -11.24 20.24 11.77
CA ARG A 270 -11.78 19.47 12.90
C ARG A 270 -11.34 18.01 12.91
N ASP A 271 -11.23 17.37 11.76
CA ASP A 271 -10.74 15.99 11.67
C ASP A 271 -9.24 15.88 11.97
N VAL A 272 -8.44 16.85 11.54
CA VAL A 272 -7.01 16.92 11.90
C VAL A 272 -6.83 17.18 13.40
N ASP A 273 -7.63 18.06 14.01
CA ASP A 273 -7.60 18.29 15.44
C ASP A 273 -7.99 17.05 16.25
N ARG A 274 -8.97 16.27 15.75
CA ARG A 274 -9.32 14.96 16.34
C ARG A 274 -8.16 13.99 16.27
N LEU A 275 -7.43 13.93 15.15
CA LEU A 275 -6.22 13.11 15.05
C LEU A 275 -5.17 13.56 16.06
N ARG A 276 -4.88 14.86 16.11
CA ARG A 276 -3.92 15.46 17.06
C ARG A 276 -4.28 15.14 18.52
N SER A 277 -5.56 15.17 18.87
CA SER A 277 -6.02 14.87 20.23
C SER A 277 -5.74 13.42 20.67
N ARG A 278 -5.47 12.52 19.72
CA ARG A 278 -5.16 11.10 19.95
C ARG A 278 -3.67 10.79 19.79
N ARG A 279 -2.79 11.79 19.88
CA ARG A 279 -1.34 11.64 19.72
C ARG A 279 -0.73 10.56 20.60
N ASP A 280 -1.28 10.35 21.81
CA ASP A 280 -0.77 9.37 22.77
C ASP A 280 -1.06 7.91 22.35
N GLU A 281 -1.94 7.71 21.37
CA GLU A 281 -2.20 6.40 20.76
C GLU A 281 -1.24 6.09 19.58
N MET A 282 -0.44 7.06 19.15
CA MET A 282 0.44 6.96 17.97
C MET A 282 1.85 6.50 18.34
N ALA A 283 2.44 5.65 17.50
CA ALA A 283 3.74 5.03 17.77
C ALA A 283 4.90 6.05 17.85
N HIS A 284 4.78 7.17 17.14
CA HIS A 284 5.79 8.22 17.07
C HIS A 284 5.21 9.60 17.41
N GLY A 285 4.04 9.65 18.07
CA GLY A 285 3.31 10.89 18.29
C GLY A 285 2.71 11.45 16.98
N PHE A 286 2.56 12.78 16.93
CA PHE A 286 1.95 13.50 15.82
C PHE A 286 2.89 14.59 15.30
N ASP A 287 3.49 14.37 14.13
CA ASP A 287 4.54 15.25 13.57
C ASP A 287 4.00 16.52 12.89
N PHE A 288 2.68 16.67 12.85
CA PHE A 288 2.00 17.71 12.07
C PHE A 288 1.38 18.80 12.95
N ASP A 289 1.97 19.07 14.12
CA ASP A 289 1.52 20.14 15.03
C ASP A 289 1.56 21.53 14.38
N HIS A 290 2.39 21.72 13.35
CA HIS A 290 2.48 22.94 12.56
C HIS A 290 1.31 23.16 11.58
N LEU A 291 0.47 22.14 11.32
CA LEU A 291 -0.69 22.28 10.44
C LEU A 291 -1.82 23.02 11.14
N THR A 292 -2.21 24.16 10.57
CA THR A 292 -3.36 24.95 11.03
C THR A 292 -4.39 25.09 9.91
N PHE A 293 -5.65 25.13 10.30
CA PHE A 293 -6.78 25.37 9.41
C PHE A 293 -7.51 26.61 9.96
N ASP A 294 -7.30 27.74 9.30
CA ASP A 294 -8.05 28.98 9.55
C ASP A 294 -9.43 28.93 8.86
#